data_AF-A0A6I1GZG5-F1
#
_entry.id   AF-A0A6I1GZG5-F1
#
_cell.length_a   1.000
_cell.length_b   1.000
_cell.length_c   1.000
_cell.angle_alpha   90.00
_cell.angle_beta   90.00
_cell.angle_gamma   90.00
#
_symmetry.space_group_name_H-M   'P 1'
#
loop_
_entity.id
_entity.type
_entity.pdbx_description
1 polymer ?
#
loop_
_entity_poly.entity_id
_entity_poly.type
_entity_poly.pdbx_seq_one_letter_code
_entity_poly.pdbx_strand_id
1 'polypeptide(L)'
;NTGGRIESNGDLAVTASILLNKQGLLSAVQQATIGALGTIDNTAGTLAAGQNLAVTAQQLDNVGGKVQAQHGNASLQLQALHNTGSVFAGGNLDTQAGVVGNSGSLYAAGNQRLQLTGALSNTGVIAAQGDNRITAGRIDSGAQSLLGAGVKADGSLGASGDLTLTTTQGITASGQNLAAGHASL
;
A
#
# COMPACT_ATOMS: atom_id res chain seq x y z
N ASN A 1 -6.26 -20.29 3.15
CA ASN A 1 -4.89 -20.44 3.68
C ASN A 1 -4.81 -19.91 5.11
N THR A 2 -5.07 -20.75 6.11
CA THR A 2 -5.05 -20.37 7.53
C THR A 2 -3.88 -21.07 8.22
N GLY A 3 -2.73 -20.39 8.34
CA GLY A 3 -1.47 -20.97 8.83
C GLY A 3 -0.68 -21.81 7.82
N GLY A 4 -1.22 -22.03 6.62
CA GLY A 4 -0.57 -22.81 5.55
C GLY A 4 0.30 -21.96 4.61
N ARG A 5 0.80 -22.62 3.56
CA ARG A 5 1.64 -22.00 2.52
C ARG A 5 1.15 -22.39 1.13
N ILE A 6 1.09 -21.42 0.23
CA ILE A 6 0.89 -21.59 -1.21
C ILE A 6 2.06 -20.87 -1.88
N GLU A 7 2.93 -21.64 -2.54
CA GLU A 7 4.19 -21.12 -3.08
C GLU A 7 4.38 -21.56 -4.53
N SER A 8 4.85 -20.65 -5.38
CA SER A 8 5.20 -20.92 -6.78
C SER A 8 6.65 -20.49 -7.06
N ASN A 9 7.40 -21.36 -7.73
CA ASN A 9 8.75 -21.05 -8.24
C ASN A 9 8.73 -20.18 -9.52
N GLY A 10 7.56 -19.98 -10.10
CA GLY A 10 7.33 -19.04 -11.20
C GLY A 10 6.29 -18.02 -10.79
N ASP A 11 5.27 -17.85 -11.63
CA ASP A 11 4.14 -16.98 -11.34
C ASP A 11 3.11 -17.67 -10.44
N LEU A 12 2.39 -16.88 -9.64
CA LEU A 12 1.22 -17.31 -8.87
C LEU A 12 -0.01 -16.54 -9.35
N ALA A 13 -1.07 -17.26 -9.70
CA ALA A 13 -2.38 -16.68 -9.98
C ALA A 13 -3.41 -17.27 -9.03
N VAL A 14 -4.11 -16.43 -8.28
CA VAL A 14 -5.19 -16.83 -7.36
C VAL A 14 -6.42 -16.00 -7.69
N THR A 15 -7.56 -16.66 -7.89
CA THR A 15 -8.87 -16.02 -8.00
C THR A 15 -9.84 -16.70 -7.04
N ALA A 16 -10.60 -15.90 -6.30
CA ALA A 16 -11.58 -16.41 -5.34
C ALA A 16 -12.78 -15.48 -5.21
N SER A 17 -13.88 -15.94 -4.61
CA SER A 17 -14.92 -15.01 -4.14
C SER A 17 -14.47 -14.27 -2.89
N ILE A 18 -13.93 -15.01 -1.92
CA ILE A 18 -13.30 -14.49 -0.71
C ILE A 18 -11.97 -15.24 -0.55
N LEU A 19 -10.89 -14.54 -0.25
CA LEU A 19 -9.59 -15.13 -0.02
C LEU A 19 -9.20 -14.97 1.46
N LEU A 20 -9.11 -16.08 2.18
CA LEU A 20 -8.64 -16.10 3.56
C LEU A 20 -7.15 -16.48 3.59
N ASN A 21 -6.28 -15.55 3.95
CA ASN A 21 -4.85 -15.75 4.16
C ASN A 21 -4.44 -15.39 5.60
N LYS A 22 -5.09 -15.99 6.60
CA LYS A 22 -4.81 -15.68 8.02
C LYS A 22 -3.59 -16.43 8.52
N GLN A 23 -2.57 -15.75 9.04
CA GLN A 23 -1.31 -16.37 9.50
C GLN A 23 -0.62 -17.23 8.41
N GLY A 24 -1.05 -17.11 7.16
CA GLY A 24 -0.61 -17.94 6.05
C GLY A 24 0.32 -17.19 5.11
N LEU A 25 0.96 -17.92 4.21
CA LEU A 25 1.78 -17.37 3.13
C LEU A 25 1.20 -17.72 1.75
N LEU A 26 1.00 -16.71 0.90
CA LEU A 26 0.92 -16.84 -0.56
C LEU A 26 2.17 -16.17 -1.15
N SER A 27 3.00 -16.90 -1.88
CA SER A 27 4.25 -16.37 -2.44
C SER A 27 4.53 -16.87 -3.85
N ALA A 28 5.04 -15.96 -4.69
CA ALA A 28 5.63 -16.29 -6.00
C ALA A 28 7.09 -15.85 -6.04
N VAL A 29 7.96 -16.64 -6.66
CA VAL A 29 9.35 -16.22 -6.96
C VAL A 29 9.37 -15.15 -8.06
N GLN A 30 8.44 -15.20 -9.01
CA GLN A 30 8.29 -14.20 -10.06
C GLN A 30 7.09 -13.28 -9.76
N GLN A 31 6.05 -13.30 -10.60
CA GLN A 31 4.89 -12.43 -10.46
C GLN A 31 3.82 -13.08 -9.58
N ALA A 32 3.06 -12.27 -8.85
CA ALA A 32 1.83 -12.75 -8.23
C ALA A 32 0.64 -11.88 -8.65
N THR A 33 -0.43 -12.53 -9.12
CA THR A 33 -1.73 -11.92 -9.39
C THR A 33 -2.76 -12.53 -8.46
N ILE A 34 -3.27 -11.73 -7.53
CA ILE A 34 -4.15 -12.19 -6.45
C ILE A 34 -5.47 -11.42 -6.53
N GLY A 35 -6.54 -12.13 -6.90
CA GLY A 35 -7.87 -11.57 -7.07
C GLY A 35 -8.89 -12.16 -6.11
N ALA A 36 -9.73 -11.32 -5.52
CA ALA A 36 -10.99 -11.74 -4.91
C ALA A 36 -12.16 -10.90 -5.43
N LEU A 37 -13.33 -11.50 -5.61
CA LEU A 37 -14.53 -10.73 -5.97
C LEU A 37 -15.06 -9.90 -4.80
N GLY A 38 -14.85 -10.37 -3.57
CA GLY A 38 -15.20 -9.71 -2.32
C GLY A 38 -13.95 -9.34 -1.53
N THR A 39 -13.76 -9.98 -0.38
CA THR A 39 -12.69 -9.65 0.58
C THR A 39 -11.47 -10.54 0.44
N ILE A 40 -10.29 -9.93 0.55
CA ILE A 40 -9.03 -10.59 0.89
C ILE A 40 -8.74 -10.29 2.36
N ASP A 41 -8.77 -11.32 3.20
CA ASP A 41 -8.40 -11.23 4.61
C ASP A 41 -6.95 -11.73 4.77
N ASN A 42 -6.02 -10.79 4.92
CA ASN A 42 -4.60 -11.04 5.10
C ASN A 42 -4.16 -10.83 6.56
N THR A 43 -5.03 -11.14 7.54
CA THR A 43 -4.73 -10.94 8.96
C THR A 43 -3.54 -11.78 9.41
N ALA A 44 -2.46 -11.12 9.86
CA ALA A 44 -1.17 -11.73 10.18
C ALA A 44 -0.60 -12.63 9.06
N GLY A 45 -1.10 -12.49 7.83
CA GLY A 45 -0.68 -13.25 6.67
C GLY A 45 0.40 -12.55 5.85
N THR A 46 0.85 -13.21 4.80
CA THR A 46 1.75 -12.63 3.80
C THR A 46 1.25 -12.95 2.39
N LEU A 47 1.10 -11.90 1.57
CA LEU A 47 0.99 -11.96 0.12
C LEU A 47 2.29 -11.42 -0.47
N ALA A 48 3.04 -12.23 -1.20
CA ALA A 48 4.36 -11.86 -1.70
C ALA A 48 4.59 -12.22 -3.17
N ALA A 49 5.30 -11.35 -3.87
CA ALA A 49 5.92 -11.62 -5.16
C ALA A 49 7.41 -11.27 -5.08
N GLY A 50 8.27 -12.06 -5.72
CA GLY A 50 9.68 -11.69 -5.92
C GLY A 50 9.80 -10.47 -6.84
N GLN A 51 8.95 -10.40 -7.85
CA GLN A 51 8.90 -9.32 -8.82
C GLN A 51 7.63 -8.48 -8.62
N ASN A 52 6.72 -8.42 -9.59
CA ASN A 52 5.52 -7.60 -9.52
C ASN A 52 4.37 -8.30 -8.79
N LEU A 53 3.62 -7.52 -8.02
CA LEU A 53 2.42 -7.95 -7.32
C LEU A 53 1.21 -7.16 -7.84
N ALA A 54 0.16 -7.87 -8.27
CA ALA A 54 -1.13 -7.28 -8.59
C ALA A 54 -2.19 -7.85 -7.63
N VAL A 55 -2.94 -6.96 -6.96
CA VAL A 55 -4.04 -7.35 -6.07
C VAL A 55 -5.32 -6.63 -6.50
N THR A 56 -6.38 -7.40 -6.72
CA THR A 56 -7.72 -6.88 -7.04
C THR A 56 -8.73 -7.43 -6.04
N ALA A 57 -9.49 -6.57 -5.37
CA ALA A 57 -10.56 -6.98 -4.46
C ALA A 57 -11.61 -5.88 -4.27
N GLN A 58 -12.76 -6.20 -3.68
CA GLN A 58 -13.59 -5.15 -3.08
C GLN A 58 -12.91 -4.62 -1.82
N GLN A 59 -12.50 -5.51 -0.92
CA GLN A 59 -11.83 -5.14 0.32
C GLN A 59 -10.54 -5.92 0.50
N LEU A 60 -9.49 -5.23 0.96
CA LEU A 60 -8.28 -5.86 1.48
C LEU A 60 -8.10 -5.48 2.95
N ASP A 61 -8.21 -6.48 3.82
CA ASP A 61 -7.94 -6.38 5.25
C ASP A 61 -6.51 -6.87 5.52
N ASN A 62 -5.55 -5.94 5.57
CA ASN A 62 -4.15 -6.22 5.88
C ASN A 62 -3.84 -5.92 7.35
N VAL A 63 -4.45 -6.69 8.25
CA VAL A 63 -4.36 -6.48 9.70
C VAL A 63 -3.13 -7.19 10.26
N GLY A 64 -2.07 -6.44 10.60
CA GLY A 64 -0.79 -7.01 11.04
C GLY A 64 -0.12 -7.93 10.01
N GLY A 65 -0.61 -7.93 8.76
CA GLY A 65 -0.10 -8.74 7.66
C GLY A 65 0.91 -8.01 6.78
N LYS A 66 1.37 -8.69 5.75
CA LYS A 66 2.31 -8.18 4.74
C LYS A 66 1.75 -8.35 3.33
N VAL A 67 1.84 -7.30 2.54
CA VAL A 67 1.55 -7.31 1.09
C VAL A 67 2.77 -6.72 0.42
N GLN A 68 3.54 -7.51 -0.33
CA GLN A 68 4.86 -7.09 -0.78
C GLN A 68 5.24 -7.56 -2.19
N ALA A 69 5.70 -6.61 -3.01
CA ALA A 69 6.54 -6.86 -4.17
C ALA A 69 8.00 -6.63 -3.75
N GLN A 70 8.82 -7.68 -3.70
CA GLN A 70 10.17 -7.59 -3.11
C GLN A 70 11.11 -6.71 -3.93
N HIS A 71 11.09 -6.87 -5.26
CA HIS A 71 11.96 -6.12 -6.17
C HIS A 71 11.18 -5.34 -7.23
N GLY A 72 9.90 -5.67 -7.44
CA GLY A 72 9.08 -5.09 -8.49
C GLY A 72 8.05 -4.10 -8.01
N ASN A 73 7.11 -3.77 -8.91
CA ASN A 73 6.01 -2.88 -8.64
C ASN A 73 4.86 -3.62 -7.94
N ALA A 74 4.12 -2.91 -7.10
CA ALA A 74 2.84 -3.39 -6.58
C ALA A 74 1.69 -2.53 -7.12
N SER A 75 0.64 -3.18 -7.63
CA SER A 75 -0.62 -2.53 -8.02
C SER A 75 -1.77 -3.08 -7.20
N LEU A 76 -2.49 -2.21 -6.51
CA LEU A 76 -3.68 -2.54 -5.73
C LEU A 76 -4.89 -1.84 -6.35
N GLN A 77 -5.91 -2.61 -6.71
CA GLN A 77 -7.18 -2.13 -7.24
C GLN A 77 -8.31 -2.61 -6.33
N LEU A 78 -8.79 -1.69 -5.50
CA LEU A 78 -9.65 -1.99 -4.34
C LEU A 78 -10.90 -1.10 -4.34
N GLN A 79 -11.92 -1.44 -3.55
CA GLN A 79 -12.92 -0.46 -3.09
C GLN A 79 -12.53 0.08 -1.71
N ALA A 80 -12.01 -0.77 -0.83
CA ALA A 80 -11.52 -0.40 0.49
C ALA A 80 -10.19 -1.10 0.82
N LEU A 81 -9.27 -0.35 1.44
CA LEU A 81 -8.08 -0.89 2.09
C LEU A 81 -8.10 -0.56 3.58
N HIS A 82 -8.01 -1.59 4.41
CA HIS A 82 -7.73 -1.46 5.84
C HIS A 82 -6.34 -2.01 6.12
N ASN A 83 -5.38 -1.12 6.37
CA ASN A 83 -3.99 -1.49 6.58
C ASN A 83 -3.52 -1.11 7.99
N THR A 84 -3.29 -2.13 8.82
CA THR A 84 -2.57 -1.98 10.10
C THR A 84 -1.23 -2.72 10.09
N GLY A 85 -0.95 -3.49 9.04
CA GLY A 85 0.34 -4.11 8.75
C GLY A 85 1.17 -3.30 7.76
N SER A 86 1.84 -3.98 6.83
CA SER A 86 2.70 -3.36 5.83
C SER A 86 2.27 -3.67 4.40
N VAL A 87 2.22 -2.64 3.57
CA VAL A 87 2.21 -2.71 2.10
C VAL A 87 3.53 -2.15 1.59
N PHE A 88 4.27 -2.94 0.81
CA PHE A 88 5.60 -2.61 0.32
C PHE A 88 5.76 -2.89 -1.17
N ALA A 89 6.42 -1.99 -1.88
CA ALA A 89 6.94 -2.23 -3.22
C ALA A 89 8.43 -1.89 -3.29
N GLY A 90 9.24 -2.83 -3.78
CA GLY A 90 10.65 -2.60 -4.12
C GLY A 90 10.83 -1.66 -5.32
N GLY A 91 9.81 -1.51 -6.15
CA GLY A 91 9.67 -0.48 -7.17
C GLY A 91 8.54 0.50 -6.83
N ASN A 92 7.66 0.76 -7.80
CA ASN A 92 6.55 1.68 -7.63
C ASN A 92 5.36 1.02 -6.92
N LEU A 93 4.66 1.78 -6.08
CA LEU A 93 3.39 1.37 -5.48
C LEU A 93 2.25 2.19 -6.08
N ASP A 94 1.34 1.51 -6.76
CA ASP A 94 0.15 2.08 -7.35
C ASP A 94 -1.09 1.55 -6.63
N THR A 95 -1.84 2.41 -5.96
CA THR A 95 -3.08 2.02 -5.26
C THR A 95 -4.23 2.86 -5.77
N GLN A 96 -5.23 2.19 -6.33
CA GLN A 96 -6.52 2.75 -6.71
C GLN A 96 -7.57 2.17 -5.78
N ALA A 97 -8.25 3.02 -5.01
CA ALA A 97 -9.28 2.57 -4.07
C ALA A 97 -10.43 3.56 -3.94
N GLY A 98 -11.55 3.13 -3.37
CA GLY A 98 -12.59 4.04 -2.91
C GLY A 98 -12.14 4.78 -1.65
N VAL A 99 -11.79 4.02 -0.62
CA VAL A 99 -11.34 4.54 0.68
C VAL A 99 -10.12 3.78 1.18
N VAL A 100 -9.29 4.47 1.98
CA VAL A 100 -8.12 3.86 2.63
C VAL A 100 -8.07 4.28 4.09
N GLY A 101 -8.03 3.29 4.97
CA GLY A 101 -7.63 3.43 6.36
C GLY A 101 -6.23 2.85 6.56
N ASN A 102 -5.27 3.71 6.91
CA ASN A 102 -3.89 3.30 7.18
C ASN A 102 -3.47 3.69 8.60
N SER A 103 -3.20 2.69 9.43
CA SER A 103 -2.50 2.85 10.71
C SER A 103 -1.18 2.07 10.76
N GLY A 104 -0.85 1.35 9.68
CA GLY A 104 0.42 0.68 9.47
C GLY A 104 1.32 1.46 8.52
N SER A 105 1.95 0.78 7.55
CA SER A 105 2.80 1.41 6.53
C SER A 105 2.37 1.10 5.10
N LEU A 106 2.30 2.12 4.25
CA LEU A 106 2.39 2.01 2.79
C LEU A 106 3.74 2.64 2.37
N TYR A 107 4.61 1.85 1.76
CA TYR A 107 5.94 2.31 1.36
C TYR A 107 6.34 1.81 -0.03
N ALA A 108 6.88 2.72 -0.85
CA ALA A 108 7.52 2.40 -2.12
C ALA A 108 9.01 2.77 -2.08
N ALA A 109 9.89 1.86 -2.50
CA ALA A 109 11.29 2.20 -2.77
C ALA A 109 11.46 2.94 -4.12
N GLY A 110 10.42 2.95 -4.97
CA GLY A 110 10.27 3.87 -6.11
C GLY A 110 9.29 5.00 -5.79
N ASN A 111 8.42 5.31 -6.76
CA ASN A 111 7.36 6.30 -6.63
C ASN A 111 6.08 5.66 -6.07
N GLN A 112 5.29 6.46 -5.36
CA GLN A 112 3.97 6.07 -4.88
C GLN A 112 2.87 6.92 -5.51
N ARG A 113 1.83 6.25 -6.01
CA ARG A 113 0.57 6.86 -6.42
C ARG A 113 -0.58 6.26 -5.64
N LEU A 114 -1.27 7.10 -4.88
CA LEU A 114 -2.49 6.76 -4.16
C LEU A 114 -3.66 7.56 -4.73
N GLN A 115 -4.54 6.90 -5.47
CA GLN A 115 -5.68 7.52 -6.15
C GLN A 115 -6.98 7.02 -5.52
N LEU A 116 -7.66 7.89 -4.79
CA LEU A 116 -8.88 7.59 -4.07
C LEU A 116 -10.07 8.36 -4.62
N THR A 117 -11.23 7.72 -4.71
CA THR A 117 -12.49 8.41 -5.03
C THR A 117 -13.17 9.00 -3.78
N GLY A 118 -12.85 8.47 -2.60
CA GLY A 118 -13.35 8.89 -1.29
C GLY A 118 -12.23 9.35 -0.36
N ALA A 119 -12.35 9.04 0.94
CA ALA A 119 -11.45 9.55 1.97
C ALA A 119 -10.20 8.68 2.19
N LEU A 120 -9.09 9.36 2.54
CA LEU A 120 -7.92 8.79 3.18
C LEU A 120 -7.93 9.12 4.67
N SER A 121 -7.92 8.10 5.53
CA SER A 121 -7.63 8.24 6.96
C SER A 121 -6.26 7.65 7.25
N ASN A 122 -5.29 8.48 7.64
CA ASN A 122 -3.92 8.08 7.91
C ASN A 122 -3.51 8.42 9.35
N THR A 123 -3.14 7.41 10.11
CA THR A 123 -2.52 7.55 11.44
C THR A 123 -1.15 6.89 11.51
N GLY A 124 -0.74 6.19 10.43
CA GLY A 124 0.57 5.56 10.28
C GLY A 124 1.43 6.28 9.24
N VAL A 125 2.16 5.50 8.45
CA VAL A 125 3.13 5.99 7.47
C VAL A 125 2.63 5.73 6.05
N ILE A 126 2.67 6.76 5.21
CA ILE A 126 2.51 6.67 3.76
C ILE A 126 3.68 7.41 3.13
N ALA A 127 4.64 6.68 2.58
CA ALA A 127 5.88 7.30 2.10
C ALA A 127 6.44 6.64 0.83
N ALA A 128 7.29 7.37 0.13
CA ALA A 128 8.06 6.88 -0.99
C ALA A 128 9.50 7.36 -0.90
N GLN A 129 10.45 6.55 -1.37
CA GLN A 129 11.82 7.00 -1.59
C GLN A 129 11.91 7.94 -2.81
N GLY A 130 11.00 7.81 -3.76
CA GLY A 130 10.79 8.78 -4.83
C GLY A 130 9.64 9.75 -4.51
N ASP A 131 8.87 10.09 -5.54
CA ASP A 131 7.71 10.97 -5.40
C ASP A 131 6.54 10.26 -4.73
N ASN A 132 5.76 11.02 -3.96
CA ASN A 132 4.54 10.53 -3.34
C ASN A 132 3.36 11.41 -3.75
N ARG A 133 2.49 10.88 -4.61
CA ARG A 133 1.30 11.56 -5.09
C ARG A 133 0.05 10.93 -4.52
N ILE A 134 -0.72 11.72 -3.79
CA ILE A 134 -1.98 11.31 -3.16
C ILE A 134 -3.11 12.19 -3.68
N THR A 135 -4.06 11.58 -4.36
CA THR A 135 -5.31 12.22 -4.78
C THR A 135 -6.46 11.56 -4.03
N ALA A 136 -7.30 12.34 -3.34
CA ALA A 136 -8.45 11.80 -2.62
C ALA A 136 -9.63 12.79 -2.60
N GLY A 137 -10.81 12.33 -2.21
CA GLY A 137 -11.91 13.23 -1.87
C GLY A 137 -11.53 14.10 -0.66
N ARG A 138 -11.12 13.45 0.43
CA ARG A 138 -10.65 14.08 1.67
C ARG A 138 -9.41 13.38 2.18
N ILE A 139 -8.47 14.12 2.76
CA ILE A 139 -7.31 13.57 3.45
C ILE A 139 -7.40 13.94 4.93
N ASP A 140 -7.42 12.93 5.80
CA ASP A 140 -7.36 13.04 7.25
C ASP A 140 -6.11 12.33 7.77
N SER A 141 -4.99 13.05 7.83
CA SER A 141 -3.71 12.56 8.36
C SER A 141 -3.49 13.09 9.78
N GLY A 142 -3.59 12.21 10.78
CA GLY A 142 -3.56 12.55 12.21
C GLY A 142 -2.18 12.96 12.73
N ALA A 143 -2.11 13.45 13.98
CA ALA A 143 -0.90 14.04 14.56
C ALA A 143 0.34 13.12 14.65
N GLN A 144 0.15 11.80 14.67
CA GLN A 144 1.24 10.81 14.72
C GLN A 144 1.59 10.25 13.33
N SER A 145 0.94 10.74 12.28
CA SER A 145 1.12 10.21 10.93
C SER A 145 2.33 10.81 10.21
N LEU A 146 2.78 10.12 9.16
CA LEU A 146 3.75 10.61 8.18
C LEU A 146 3.17 10.49 6.76
N LEU A 147 3.20 11.60 6.02
CA LEU A 147 3.11 11.65 4.58
C LEU A 147 4.47 12.09 4.03
N GLY A 148 5.19 11.20 3.35
CA GLY A 148 6.59 11.42 2.98
C GLY A 148 6.87 11.21 1.49
N ALA A 149 7.71 12.07 0.91
CA ALA A 149 8.35 11.85 -0.39
C ALA A 149 9.86 12.04 -0.24
N GLY A 150 10.66 11.26 -0.98
CA GLY A 150 12.10 11.24 -0.79
C GLY A 150 12.55 10.64 0.54
N VAL A 151 11.76 9.78 1.18
CA VAL A 151 12.09 9.17 2.48
C VAL A 151 12.77 7.82 2.25
N LYS A 152 14.01 7.67 2.71
CA LYS A 152 14.76 6.39 2.64
C LYS A 152 14.21 5.38 3.65
N ALA A 153 14.56 4.12 3.46
CA ALA A 153 14.16 3.02 4.35
C ALA A 153 14.66 3.18 5.81
N ASP A 154 15.74 3.95 6.02
CA ASP A 154 16.26 4.31 7.34
C ASP A 154 15.54 5.51 7.98
N GLY A 155 14.52 6.07 7.30
CA GLY A 155 13.73 7.22 7.74
C GLY A 155 14.38 8.59 7.43
N SER A 156 15.60 8.63 6.92
CA SER A 156 16.26 9.88 6.54
C SER A 156 15.77 10.39 5.18
N LEU A 157 15.85 11.70 4.96
CA LEU A 157 15.52 12.29 3.66
C LEU A 157 16.63 12.01 2.63
N GLY A 158 16.20 11.68 1.41
CA GLY A 158 17.00 11.57 0.20
C GLY A 158 17.34 12.93 -0.40
N ALA A 159 17.86 12.91 -1.62
CA ALA A 159 18.24 14.11 -2.35
C ALA A 159 17.07 14.75 -3.14
N SER A 160 16.01 13.99 -3.40
CA SER A 160 14.83 14.41 -4.18
C SER A 160 13.61 13.60 -3.79
N GLY A 161 12.43 14.08 -4.20
CA GLY A 161 11.15 13.41 -4.01
C GLY A 161 10.09 14.42 -3.64
N ASP A 162 9.11 14.59 -4.52
CA ASP A 162 8.04 15.57 -4.36
C ASP A 162 6.82 14.94 -3.68
N LEU A 163 6.29 15.63 -2.67
CA LEU A 163 5.03 15.29 -2.03
C LEU A 163 3.93 16.12 -2.69
N THR A 164 3.00 15.48 -3.39
CA THR A 164 1.81 16.15 -3.90
C THR A 164 0.54 15.56 -3.33
N LEU A 165 -0.23 16.38 -2.62
CA LEU A 165 -1.55 16.05 -2.13
C LEU A 165 -2.59 16.83 -2.96
N THR A 166 -3.66 16.16 -3.34
CA THR A 166 -4.74 16.79 -4.12
C THR A 166 -6.06 16.30 -3.56
N THR A 167 -6.92 17.25 -3.16
CA THR A 167 -8.22 16.93 -2.57
C THR A 167 -9.37 17.66 -3.26
N THR A 168 -10.58 17.09 -3.21
CA THR A 168 -11.80 17.75 -3.72
C THR A 168 -12.70 18.29 -2.61
N GLN A 169 -12.55 17.82 -1.36
CA GLN A 169 -13.37 18.20 -0.21
C GLN A 169 -12.56 18.82 0.93
N GLY A 170 -11.26 18.57 1.00
CA GLY A 170 -10.36 19.20 1.98
C GLY A 170 -9.25 18.30 2.50
N ILE A 171 -8.31 18.91 3.20
CA ILE A 171 -7.14 18.25 3.79
C ILE A 171 -6.96 18.67 5.25
N THR A 172 -6.78 17.68 6.12
CA THR A 172 -6.23 17.82 7.46
C THR A 172 -4.96 16.97 7.49
N ALA A 173 -3.79 17.61 7.55
CA ALA A 173 -2.50 16.92 7.56
C ALA A 173 -1.68 17.33 8.79
N SER A 174 -2.17 16.96 9.97
CA SER A 174 -1.63 17.40 11.27
C SER A 174 -0.39 16.62 11.72
N GLY A 175 0.00 15.57 10.99
CA GLY A 175 1.22 14.81 11.22
C GLY A 175 2.45 15.45 10.57
N GLN A 176 3.47 14.63 10.33
CA GLN A 176 4.65 15.03 9.56
C GLN A 176 4.36 14.95 8.07
N ASN A 177 4.58 16.04 7.34
CA ASN A 177 4.52 16.09 5.89
C ASN A 177 5.91 16.45 5.38
N LEU A 178 6.61 15.47 4.80
CA LEU A 178 8.01 15.60 4.41
C LEU A 178 8.16 15.44 2.90
N ALA A 179 8.98 16.29 2.30
CA ALA A 179 9.45 16.14 0.93
C ALA A 179 10.95 16.45 0.91
N ALA A 180 11.75 15.59 0.30
CA ALA A 180 13.14 15.92 0.01
C ALA A 180 13.25 16.97 -1.11
N GLY A 181 12.24 17.03 -2.00
CA GLY A 181 12.04 18.08 -2.99
C GLY A 181 10.96 19.08 -2.56
N HIS A 182 9.92 19.21 -3.38
CA HIS A 182 8.82 20.14 -3.16
C HIS A 182 7.62 19.47 -2.47
N ALA A 183 6.93 20.23 -1.64
CA ALA A 183 5.64 19.84 -1.07
C ALA A 183 4.54 20.75 -1.60
N SER A 184 3.48 20.14 -2.16
CA SER A 184 2.26 20.81 -2.62
C SER A 184 1.06 20.12 -1.98
N LEU A 185 0.23 20.88 -1.25
CA LEU A 185 -0.88 20.36 -0.43
C LEU A 185 -2.21 21.02 -0.80
#